data_AF-A0A1T4W596-F1
#
_entry.id   AF-A0A1T4W596-F1
#
_cell.length_a   1.000
_cell.length_b   1.000
_cell.length_c   1.000
_cell.angle_alpha   90.00
_cell.angle_beta   90.00
_cell.angle_gamma   90.00
#
_symmetry.space_group_name_H-M   'P 1'
#
loop_
_entity.id
_entity.type
_entity.pdbx_description
1 polymer ?
#
loop_
_entity_poly.entity_id
_entity_poly.type
_entity_poly.pdbx_seq_one_letter_code
_entity_poly.pdbx_strand_id
1 'polypeptide(L)'
;MRSLKRIKYVVILAIATLSLTSCDNKKSVDKIAKKTGVDSFNYDNYMESIEEYKYFKERVLKANEVLVFNISKNNLGLYNTGTKTWKEIYDSAKNNLFAYNVKGQEQSNVFYTIGSTSYNDFSVVKYNKENSMIESVMDVNESDSVIPIGMYDEKMYFIHNKNDLEDNETRSIAYLDDDKLVNIIDFKNELVTNAVIIKDDIYCAAYSEENEINNIYCCSIKNHDIKNVLQSPYDNIFRYKDELVYVNKNMELVNIENKKYYKLEDNDTIDVLSDYGLLIRSYIGDDKNIACDVVDINDGSVIETASKFDGYNLNDGILELYCEGNIKNIDVERGK
;
A
#
# COMPACT_ATOMS: atom_id res chain seq x y z
N MET A 1 -34.95 -10.00 -27.53
CA MET A 1 -34.20 -10.57 -26.38
C MET A 1 -32.71 -10.52 -26.66
N ARG A 2 -32.04 -9.41 -26.31
CA ARG A 2 -30.57 -9.32 -26.24
C ARG A 2 -30.18 -8.25 -25.22
N SER A 3 -29.11 -8.54 -24.49
CA SER A 3 -28.25 -7.61 -23.73
C SER A 3 -28.76 -7.09 -22.38
N LEU A 4 -28.62 -7.92 -21.34
CA LEU A 4 -28.54 -7.51 -19.94
C LEU A 4 -27.40 -8.31 -19.29
N LYS A 5 -26.17 -7.77 -19.29
CA LYS A 5 -25.01 -8.28 -18.51
C LYS A 5 -23.76 -7.37 -18.60
N ARG A 6 -23.91 -6.05 -18.38
CA ARG A 6 -22.77 -5.10 -18.31
C ARG A 6 -22.90 -4.01 -17.23
N ILE A 7 -23.48 -4.31 -16.06
CA ILE A 7 -23.74 -3.30 -15.00
C ILE A 7 -23.03 -3.57 -13.66
N LYS A 8 -22.20 -4.62 -13.50
CA LYS A 8 -21.63 -4.96 -12.18
C LYS A 8 -20.17 -4.59 -11.90
N TYR A 9 -19.42 -4.04 -12.84
CA TYR A 9 -18.00 -3.68 -12.62
C TYR A 9 -17.70 -2.17 -12.56
N VAL A 10 -18.69 -1.32 -12.83
CA VAL A 10 -18.54 0.15 -12.70
C VAL A 10 -18.69 0.60 -11.23
N VAL A 11 -19.21 -0.26 -10.34
CA VAL A 11 -19.54 0.12 -8.96
C VAL A 11 -18.33 0.15 -8.03
N ILE A 12 -17.25 -0.60 -8.30
CA ILE A 12 -16.07 -0.61 -7.41
C ILE A 12 -15.12 0.55 -7.72
N LEU A 13 -14.98 0.96 -9.00
CA LEU A 13 -14.23 2.18 -9.37
C LEU A 13 -14.99 3.48 -9.02
N ALA A 14 -16.34 3.43 -8.96
CA ALA A 14 -17.15 4.57 -8.56
C ALA A 14 -17.09 4.88 -7.06
N ILE A 15 -16.76 3.90 -6.21
CA ILE A 15 -16.61 4.12 -4.75
C ILE A 15 -15.27 4.82 -4.45
N ALA A 16 -14.24 4.61 -5.29
CA ALA A 16 -12.99 5.38 -5.23
C ALA A 16 -13.13 6.82 -5.75
N THR A 17 -14.05 7.08 -6.69
CA THR A 17 -14.31 8.45 -7.19
C THR A 17 -15.38 9.20 -6.40
N LEU A 18 -16.26 8.52 -5.65
CA LEU A 18 -17.18 9.17 -4.70
C LEU A 18 -16.56 9.46 -3.33
N SER A 19 -15.39 8.89 -3.03
CA SER A 19 -14.56 9.29 -1.89
C SER A 19 -13.66 10.50 -2.21
N LEU A 20 -13.65 10.97 -3.46
CA LEU A 20 -12.92 12.16 -3.93
C LEU A 20 -13.80 13.43 -4.03
N THR A 21 -15.03 13.42 -3.50
CA THR A 21 -15.81 14.64 -3.27
C THR A 21 -16.09 14.82 -1.78
N SER A 22 -15.04 14.92 -0.97
CA SER A 22 -15.11 15.34 0.42
C SER A 22 -15.13 16.86 0.53
N CYS A 23 -16.10 17.53 -0.11
CA CYS A 23 -16.37 18.94 0.16
C CYS A 23 -17.80 19.30 -0.27
N ASP A 24 -18.80 18.87 0.52
CA ASP A 24 -20.09 19.59 0.74
C ASP A 24 -21.13 18.79 1.57
N ASN A 25 -20.71 17.84 2.42
CA ASN A 25 -21.65 16.88 3.03
C ASN A 25 -22.76 17.48 3.92
N LYS A 26 -22.66 18.72 4.40
CA LYS A 26 -23.78 19.34 5.13
C LYS A 26 -24.88 19.88 4.19
N LYS A 27 -24.50 20.53 3.09
CA LYS A 27 -25.46 21.12 2.14
C LYS A 27 -26.08 20.09 1.21
N SER A 28 -25.33 19.07 0.79
CA SER A 28 -25.82 18.02 -0.11
C SER A 28 -26.79 17.06 0.61
N VAL A 29 -26.50 16.72 1.87
CA VAL A 29 -27.39 15.88 2.72
C VAL A 29 -28.68 16.60 3.07
N ASP A 30 -28.66 17.89 3.42
CA ASP A 30 -29.88 18.69 3.67
C ASP A 30 -30.77 18.82 2.43
N LYS A 31 -30.15 18.88 1.23
CA LYS A 31 -30.86 18.98 -0.04
C LYS A 31 -31.50 17.65 -0.44
N ILE A 32 -30.90 16.52 -0.05
CA ILE A 32 -31.46 15.17 -0.25
C ILE A 32 -32.55 14.88 0.79
N ALA A 33 -32.33 15.19 2.07
CA ALA A 33 -33.30 15.02 3.15
C ALA A 33 -34.60 15.80 2.89
N LYS A 34 -34.50 17.06 2.43
CA LYS A 34 -35.67 17.85 1.99
C LYS A 34 -36.39 17.27 0.79
N LYS A 35 -35.71 16.48 -0.06
CA LYS A 35 -36.27 15.91 -1.29
C LYS A 35 -36.87 14.52 -1.07
N THR A 36 -36.43 13.79 -0.04
CA THR A 36 -36.88 12.43 0.29
C THR A 36 -37.84 12.37 1.49
N GLY A 37 -38.02 13.47 2.22
CA GLY A 37 -38.92 13.53 3.38
C GLY A 37 -38.41 12.75 4.60
N VAL A 38 -37.11 12.48 4.65
CA VAL A 38 -36.44 11.85 5.79
C VAL A 38 -36.03 12.98 6.74
N ASP A 39 -36.50 12.92 7.99
CA ASP A 39 -36.13 13.88 9.02
C ASP A 39 -34.60 13.96 9.13
N SER A 40 -34.12 15.20 9.30
CA SER A 40 -32.72 15.60 9.31
C SER A 40 -31.80 14.57 9.97
N PHE A 41 -30.81 14.10 9.20
CA PHE A 41 -29.72 13.27 9.70
C PHE A 41 -28.99 14.07 10.80
N ASN A 42 -29.08 13.63 12.05
CA ASN A 42 -28.49 14.35 13.17
C ASN A 42 -26.97 14.14 13.18
N TYR A 43 -26.24 15.05 12.56
CA TYR A 43 -24.78 15.04 12.45
C TYR A 43 -24.10 15.01 13.84
N ASP A 44 -24.76 15.59 14.85
CA ASP A 44 -24.22 15.70 16.20
C ASP A 44 -24.21 14.35 16.95
N ASN A 45 -25.02 13.36 16.52
CA ASN A 45 -24.92 11.98 17.03
C ASN A 45 -23.83 11.15 16.34
N TYR A 46 -23.27 11.62 15.22
CA TYR A 46 -22.13 10.97 14.55
C TYR A 46 -20.78 11.49 15.10
N MET A 47 -20.82 12.66 15.74
CA MET A 47 -19.73 13.27 16.51
C MET A 47 -19.82 12.93 18.01
N GLU A 48 -20.58 11.91 18.41
CA GLU A 48 -20.50 11.35 19.77
C GLU A 48 -19.07 10.86 20.00
N SER A 49 -18.27 11.72 20.65
CA SER A 49 -16.94 11.49 21.19
C SER A 49 -16.07 10.58 20.33
N ILE A 50 -15.25 11.18 19.47
CA ILE A 50 -13.97 10.58 19.07
C ILE A 50 -13.13 10.49 20.36
N GLU A 51 -13.42 9.50 21.21
CA GLU A 51 -12.40 8.93 22.09
C GLU A 51 -11.27 8.48 21.15
N GLU A 52 -10.02 8.88 21.43
CA GLU A 52 -8.80 8.47 20.71
C GLU A 52 -8.94 7.06 20.11
N TYR A 53 -9.33 6.96 18.84
CA TYR A 53 -9.72 5.69 18.26
C TYR A 53 -8.44 4.98 17.81
N LYS A 54 -7.79 4.27 18.73
CA LYS A 54 -6.63 3.45 18.38
C LYS A 54 -7.08 2.30 17.48
N TYR A 55 -6.93 2.44 16.17
CA TYR A 55 -7.26 1.39 15.18
C TYR A 55 -6.47 0.11 15.40
N PHE A 56 -5.30 0.24 16.02
CA PHE A 56 -4.46 -0.87 16.38
C PHE A 56 -4.22 -0.91 17.88
N LYS A 57 -4.33 -2.12 18.44
CA LYS A 57 -3.92 -2.41 19.81
C LYS A 57 -2.75 -3.38 19.75
N GLU A 58 -1.70 -3.02 20.48
CA GLU A 58 -0.51 -3.85 20.58
C GLU A 58 -0.84 -5.28 20.99
N ARG A 59 -0.07 -6.22 20.44
CA ARG A 59 -0.37 -7.64 20.60
C ARG A 59 0.88 -8.48 20.49
N VAL A 60 1.09 -9.33 21.49
CA VAL A 60 2.04 -10.44 21.43
C VAL A 60 1.47 -11.54 20.53
N LEU A 61 2.26 -11.99 19.57
CA LEU A 61 1.92 -13.11 18.70
C LEU A 61 2.03 -14.42 19.47
N LYS A 62 1.08 -15.33 19.23
CA LYS A 62 1.21 -16.71 19.70
C LYS A 62 2.26 -17.43 18.85
N ALA A 63 2.82 -18.51 19.38
CA ALA A 63 3.85 -19.30 18.70
C ALA A 63 3.44 -19.83 17.30
N ASN A 64 2.13 -19.96 17.03
CA ASN A 64 1.60 -20.40 15.75
C ASN A 64 0.96 -19.27 14.92
N GLU A 65 1.14 -18.01 15.30
CA GLU A 65 0.61 -16.84 14.59
C GLU A 65 1.76 -16.10 13.90
N VAL A 66 1.57 -15.79 12.62
CA VAL A 66 2.50 -14.98 11.83
C VAL A 66 1.75 -13.77 11.30
N LEU A 67 2.35 -12.58 11.41
CA LEU A 67 1.82 -11.38 10.80
C LEU A 67 2.01 -11.44 9.28
N VAL A 68 0.92 -11.30 8.53
CA VAL A 68 0.91 -11.38 7.06
C VAL A 68 0.02 -10.27 6.50
N PHE A 69 0.58 -9.47 5.60
CA PHE A 69 -0.17 -8.49 4.82
C PHE A 69 -0.88 -9.19 3.65
N ASN A 70 -2.19 -9.03 3.58
CA ASN A 70 -2.99 -9.60 2.50
C ASN A 70 -3.17 -8.59 1.38
N ILE A 71 -2.40 -8.81 0.30
CA ILE A 71 -2.36 -7.95 -0.89
C ILE A 71 -3.75 -7.80 -1.53
N SER A 72 -4.53 -8.87 -1.60
CA SER A 72 -5.87 -8.83 -2.22
C SER A 72 -6.89 -8.02 -1.42
N LYS A 73 -6.69 -7.93 -0.10
CA LYS A 73 -7.58 -7.22 0.82
C LYS A 73 -7.03 -5.85 1.23
N ASN A 74 -5.78 -5.54 0.89
CA ASN A 74 -5.01 -4.42 1.45
C ASN A 74 -5.18 -4.33 2.98
N ASN A 75 -5.06 -5.47 3.66
CA ASN A 75 -5.36 -5.58 5.08
C ASN A 75 -4.30 -6.40 5.81
N LEU A 76 -4.00 -6.04 7.05
CA LEU A 76 -3.08 -6.76 7.91
C LEU A 76 -3.83 -7.84 8.71
N GLY A 77 -3.21 -9.00 8.84
CA GLY A 77 -3.83 -10.12 9.56
C GLY A 77 -2.82 -11.10 10.12
N LEU A 78 -3.35 -12.07 10.85
CA LEU A 78 -2.58 -13.18 11.39
C LEU A 78 -2.89 -14.44 10.61
N TYR A 79 -1.84 -15.03 10.06
CA TYR A 79 -1.88 -16.38 9.55
C TYR A 79 -1.58 -17.35 10.68
N ASN A 80 -2.48 -18.31 10.91
CA ASN A 80 -2.25 -19.38 11.88
C ASN A 80 -1.59 -20.57 11.19
N THR A 81 -0.35 -20.90 11.55
CA THR A 81 0.42 -21.97 10.89
C THR A 81 -0.11 -23.38 11.19
N GLY A 82 -0.86 -23.55 12.28
CA GLY A 82 -1.48 -24.82 12.64
C GLY A 82 -2.80 -25.08 11.90
N THR A 83 -3.68 -24.07 11.83
CA THR A 83 -4.96 -24.20 11.11
C THR A 83 -4.86 -23.84 9.62
N LYS A 84 -3.77 -23.17 9.22
CA LYS A 84 -3.48 -22.71 7.86
C LYS A 84 -4.53 -21.75 7.31
N THR A 85 -4.90 -20.78 8.14
CA THR A 85 -5.95 -19.80 7.85
C THR A 85 -5.48 -18.41 8.22
N TRP A 86 -5.75 -17.44 7.35
CA TRP A 86 -5.56 -16.02 7.62
C TRP A 86 -6.80 -15.39 8.25
N LYS A 87 -6.62 -14.51 9.22
CA LYS A 87 -7.68 -13.68 9.79
C LYS A 87 -7.18 -12.26 10.03
N GLU A 88 -7.98 -11.29 9.61
CA GLU A 88 -7.71 -9.87 9.86
C GLU A 88 -7.61 -9.56 11.36
N ILE A 89 -6.74 -8.60 11.71
CA ILE A 89 -6.61 -8.12 13.09
C ILE A 89 -7.56 -6.96 13.41
N TYR A 90 -8.12 -6.31 12.38
CA TYR A 90 -9.20 -5.34 12.46
C TYR A 90 -10.18 -5.55 11.29
N ASP A 91 -11.45 -5.22 11.52
CA ASP A 91 -12.53 -5.35 10.54
C ASP A 91 -12.44 -4.18 9.55
N SER A 92 -12.07 -4.44 8.29
CA SER A 92 -11.93 -3.39 7.27
C SER A 92 -13.26 -2.75 6.86
N ALA A 93 -14.39 -3.46 7.04
CA ALA A 93 -15.70 -2.91 6.75
C ALA A 93 -16.15 -1.89 7.81
N LYS A 94 -15.62 -1.99 9.03
CA LYS A 94 -15.77 -0.94 10.04
C LYS A 94 -14.77 0.17 9.74
N ASN A 95 -15.28 1.35 9.43
CA ASN A 95 -14.52 2.59 9.24
C ASN A 95 -13.59 2.64 8.00
N ASN A 96 -13.79 1.76 7.00
CA ASN A 96 -13.00 1.74 5.76
C ASN A 96 -11.48 1.64 6.01
N LEU A 97 -11.08 0.74 6.92
CA LEU A 97 -9.67 0.57 7.30
C LEU A 97 -8.89 -0.28 6.29
N PHE A 98 -7.65 0.11 6.01
CA PHE A 98 -6.69 -0.65 5.21
C PHE A 98 -5.28 -0.49 5.79
N ALA A 99 -4.35 -1.31 5.29
CA ALA A 99 -2.95 -1.20 5.60
C ALA A 99 -2.11 -0.91 4.36
N TYR A 100 -0.98 -0.23 4.57
CA TYR A 100 0.14 -0.20 3.66
C TYR A 100 1.35 -0.86 4.31
N ASN A 101 2.25 -1.42 3.50
CA ASN A 101 3.49 -2.03 3.96
C ASN A 101 4.64 -1.62 3.03
N VAL A 102 5.87 -1.65 3.55
CA VAL A 102 7.02 -1.72 2.65
C VAL A 102 7.10 -3.13 2.10
N LYS A 103 7.01 -3.20 0.80
CA LYS A 103 7.09 -4.42 0.02
C LYS A 103 8.54 -4.91 -0.11
N GLY A 104 8.74 -6.23 -0.13
CA GLY A 104 10.04 -6.86 -0.36
C GLY A 104 11.10 -6.70 0.73
N GLN A 105 10.71 -6.35 1.96
CA GLN A 105 11.62 -6.29 3.11
C GLN A 105 11.53 -7.56 3.97
N GLU A 106 12.63 -7.89 4.64
CA GLU A 106 12.66 -8.90 5.70
C GLU A 106 11.62 -8.56 6.77
N GLN A 107 10.89 -9.56 7.26
CA GLN A 107 9.76 -9.36 8.18
C GLN A 107 10.12 -8.53 9.42
N SER A 108 11.35 -8.66 9.92
CA SER A 108 11.86 -7.93 11.10
C SER A 108 12.02 -6.41 10.88
N ASN A 109 12.02 -5.96 9.63
CA ASN A 109 12.21 -4.56 9.24
C ASN A 109 10.95 -3.94 8.63
N VAL A 110 9.83 -4.68 8.54
CA VAL A 110 8.62 -4.18 7.91
C VAL A 110 7.86 -3.27 8.88
N PHE A 111 7.70 -2.02 8.47
CA PHE A 111 6.70 -1.12 9.01
C PHE A 111 5.43 -1.24 8.20
N TYR A 112 4.31 -1.15 8.92
CA TYR A 112 2.98 -1.04 8.33
C TYR A 112 2.37 0.29 8.77
N THR A 113 1.50 0.84 7.95
CA THR A 113 0.60 1.90 8.37
C THR A 113 -0.83 1.38 8.27
N ILE A 114 -1.62 1.55 9.33
CA ILE A 114 -3.01 1.11 9.41
C ILE A 114 -3.86 2.35 9.60
N GLY A 115 -4.87 2.56 8.77
CA GLY A 115 -5.72 3.73 8.93
C GLY A 115 -6.92 3.74 8.01
N SER A 116 -7.65 4.86 8.05
CA SER A 116 -8.80 5.13 7.20
C SER A 116 -8.55 6.33 6.32
N THR A 117 -8.68 6.19 5.00
CA THR A 117 -8.68 7.31 4.05
C THR A 117 -9.93 8.17 4.20
N SER A 118 -11.00 7.63 4.79
CA SER A 118 -12.23 8.40 5.00
C SER A 118 -12.09 9.43 6.12
N TYR A 119 -11.23 9.12 7.09
CA TYR A 119 -11.00 9.97 8.26
C TYR A 119 -9.58 10.57 8.28
N ASN A 120 -8.67 10.11 7.42
CA ASN A 120 -7.25 10.46 7.40
C ASN A 120 -6.57 10.30 8.77
N ASP A 121 -6.83 9.14 9.38
CA ASP A 121 -6.31 8.81 10.70
C ASP A 121 -5.58 7.46 10.60
N PHE A 122 -4.28 7.47 10.94
CA PHE A 122 -3.36 6.36 10.69
C PHE A 122 -2.46 6.10 11.90
N SER A 123 -2.18 4.84 12.19
CA SER A 123 -1.11 4.42 13.10
C SER A 123 0.02 3.78 12.32
N VAL A 124 1.25 4.12 12.67
CA VAL A 124 2.45 3.39 12.23
C VAL A 124 2.70 2.24 13.19
N VAL A 125 2.80 1.02 12.67
CA VAL A 125 3.02 -0.19 13.47
C VAL A 125 4.21 -0.98 12.95
N LYS A 126 4.87 -1.71 13.84
CA LYS A 126 6.03 -2.55 13.50
C LYS A 126 5.91 -3.92 14.14
N TYR A 127 6.46 -4.93 13.49
CA TYR A 127 6.74 -6.21 14.12
C TYR A 127 8.10 -6.21 14.82
N ASN A 128 8.10 -6.45 16.12
CA ASN A 128 9.29 -6.60 16.94
C ASN A 128 9.61 -8.09 17.14
N LYS A 129 10.70 -8.55 16.51
CA LYS A 129 11.12 -9.97 16.49
C LYS A 129 11.58 -10.44 17.88
N GLU A 130 12.15 -9.56 18.72
CA GLU A 130 12.76 -9.95 20.00
C GLU A 130 11.73 -10.43 21.03
N ASN A 131 10.60 -9.76 21.06
CA ASN A 131 9.47 -10.01 21.97
C ASN A 131 8.25 -10.59 21.22
N SER A 132 8.37 -10.87 19.92
CA SER A 132 7.32 -11.42 19.05
C SER A 132 6.02 -10.62 19.16
N MET A 133 6.14 -9.29 19.09
CA MET A 133 5.05 -8.36 19.36
C MET A 133 4.82 -7.44 18.17
N ILE A 134 3.56 -7.10 17.93
CA ILE A 134 3.20 -6.01 17.04
C ILE A 134 2.93 -4.79 17.92
N GLU A 135 3.71 -3.74 17.71
CA GLU A 135 3.74 -2.53 18.54
C GLU A 135 3.33 -1.29 17.72
N SER A 136 2.68 -0.33 18.39
CA SER A 136 2.43 0.98 17.78
C SER A 136 3.69 1.83 17.95
N VAL A 137 4.16 2.41 16.87
CA VAL A 137 5.33 3.29 16.87
C VAL A 137 4.90 4.74 17.06
N MET A 138 3.81 5.13 16.40
CA MET A 138 3.28 6.49 16.42
C MET A 138 1.82 6.45 15.95
N ASP A 139 0.96 7.18 16.64
CA ASP A 139 -0.36 7.55 16.14
C ASP A 139 -0.20 8.88 15.37
N VAL A 140 -0.62 8.91 14.11
CA VAL A 140 -0.53 10.09 13.25
C VAL A 140 -1.68 11.03 13.58
N ASN A 141 -1.48 12.33 13.38
CA ASN A 141 -2.53 13.32 13.58
C ASN A 141 -3.80 12.97 12.77
N GLU A 142 -4.97 13.27 13.33
CA GLU A 142 -6.31 12.82 12.88
C GLU A 142 -6.68 13.22 11.43
N SER A 143 -5.86 14.04 10.77
CA SER A 143 -6.09 14.54 9.41
C SER A 143 -5.03 14.13 8.39
N ASP A 144 -4.01 13.39 8.81
CA ASP A 144 -2.85 13.07 7.99
C ASP A 144 -2.82 11.57 7.63
N SER A 145 -2.50 11.25 6.37
CA SER A 145 -2.21 9.87 5.97
C SER A 145 -0.72 9.63 5.76
N VAL A 146 -0.29 8.40 6.03
CA VAL A 146 1.11 7.99 5.91
C VAL A 146 1.26 6.66 5.18
N ILE A 147 2.19 6.61 4.24
CA ILE A 147 2.49 5.41 3.45
C ILE A 147 3.98 5.11 3.59
N PRO A 148 4.38 3.92 4.08
CA PRO A 148 5.78 3.59 4.31
C PRO A 148 6.51 3.37 2.97
N ILE A 149 7.72 3.94 2.84
CA ILE A 149 8.56 3.87 1.64
C ILE A 149 9.67 2.82 1.82
N GLY A 150 10.42 2.93 2.92
CA GLY A 150 11.55 2.05 3.21
C GLY A 150 12.57 2.68 4.16
N MET A 151 13.56 1.88 4.54
CA MET A 151 14.65 2.29 5.40
C MET A 151 15.79 2.91 4.59
N TYR A 152 16.34 4.02 5.07
CA TYR A 152 17.58 4.62 4.57
C TYR A 152 18.31 5.31 5.72
N ASP A 153 19.61 5.06 5.85
CA ASP A 153 20.45 5.60 6.93
C ASP A 153 19.81 5.42 8.32
N GLU A 154 19.40 4.18 8.63
CA GLU A 154 18.74 3.78 9.89
C GLU A 154 17.38 4.44 10.18
N LYS A 155 16.85 5.24 9.25
CA LYS A 155 15.57 5.94 9.39
C LYS A 155 14.52 5.37 8.44
N MET A 156 13.29 5.31 8.93
CA MET A 156 12.13 4.89 8.13
C MET A 156 11.51 6.09 7.43
N TYR A 157 11.33 6.02 6.11
CA TYR A 157 10.75 7.08 5.29
C TYR A 157 9.30 6.78 4.93
N PHE A 158 8.53 7.85 4.75
CA PHE A 158 7.10 7.84 4.49
C PHE A 158 6.72 8.88 3.44
N ILE A 159 5.70 8.57 2.64
CA ILE A 159 4.87 9.58 2.00
C ILE A 159 3.94 10.09 3.09
N HIS A 160 3.96 11.40 3.35
CA HIS A 160 3.18 12.06 4.38
C HIS A 160 2.20 13.04 3.73
N ASN A 161 0.93 12.74 3.90
CA ASN A 161 -0.17 13.41 3.24
C ASN A 161 -0.95 14.21 4.27
N LYS A 162 -0.66 15.51 4.36
CA LYS A 162 -1.38 16.43 5.23
C LYS A 162 -2.63 16.92 4.54
N ASN A 163 -3.77 16.79 5.19
CA ASN A 163 -5.02 17.42 4.76
C ASN A 163 -5.42 18.41 5.85
N ASP A 164 -5.41 19.71 5.57
CA ASP A 164 -5.76 20.73 6.56
C ASP A 164 -7.28 20.92 6.74
N LEU A 165 -8.10 20.06 6.12
CA LEU A 165 -9.57 20.13 6.07
C LEU A 165 -10.10 21.44 5.44
N GLU A 166 -9.23 22.30 4.90
CA GLU A 166 -9.52 23.60 4.28
C GLU A 166 -9.15 23.62 2.78
N ASP A 167 -9.23 22.45 2.12
CA ASP A 167 -8.91 22.22 0.70
C ASP A 167 -7.41 22.35 0.32
N ASN A 168 -6.47 22.55 1.26
CA ASN A 168 -5.04 22.47 0.94
C ASN A 168 -4.46 21.12 1.35
N GLU A 169 -4.33 20.24 0.37
CA GLU A 169 -3.58 19.00 0.54
C GLU A 169 -2.09 19.27 0.28
N THR A 170 -1.27 19.08 1.33
CA THR A 170 0.19 19.05 1.18
C THR A 170 0.65 17.60 1.21
N ARG A 171 1.47 17.22 0.24
CA ARG A 171 2.04 15.87 0.13
C ARG A 171 3.54 16.00 0.28
N SER A 172 4.14 15.29 1.21
CA SER A 172 5.55 15.42 1.54
C SER A 172 6.23 14.06 1.58
N ILE A 173 7.56 14.05 1.42
CA ILE A 173 8.37 12.94 1.93
C ILE A 173 8.83 13.32 3.33
N ALA A 174 8.64 12.40 4.26
CA ALA A 174 9.07 12.55 5.64
C ALA A 174 9.88 11.33 6.09
N TYR A 175 10.74 11.51 7.08
CA TYR A 175 11.30 10.40 7.84
C TYR A 175 10.79 10.43 9.28
N LEU A 176 10.74 9.26 9.90
CA LEU A 176 10.48 9.12 11.32
C LEU A 176 11.76 9.39 12.12
N ASP A 177 11.69 10.38 13.00
CA ASP A 177 12.71 10.71 14.00
C ASP A 177 12.07 10.57 15.37
N ASP A 178 12.50 9.55 16.12
CA ASP A 178 11.82 9.10 17.34
C ASP A 178 10.32 8.82 17.10
N ASP A 179 9.44 9.67 17.63
CA ASP A 179 7.99 9.59 17.57
C ASP A 179 7.37 10.64 16.62
N LYS A 180 8.18 11.28 15.76
CA LYS A 180 7.75 12.41 14.91
C LYS A 180 8.14 12.26 13.46
N LEU A 181 7.25 12.72 12.58
CA LEU A 181 7.53 12.85 11.15
C LEU A 181 8.23 14.19 10.86
N VAL A 182 9.41 14.11 10.23
CA VAL A 182 10.17 15.26 9.76
C VAL A 182 10.09 15.32 8.24
N ASN A 183 9.35 16.31 7.72
CA ASN A 183 9.22 16.55 6.28
C ASN A 183 10.53 17.08 5.69
N ILE A 184 10.94 16.53 4.54
CA ILE A 184 12.15 16.94 3.81
C ILE A 184 11.87 17.46 2.40
N ILE A 185 10.77 17.05 1.78
CA ILE A 185 10.38 17.41 0.41
C ILE A 185 8.89 17.66 0.40
N ASP A 186 8.42 18.75 -0.25
CA ASP A 186 7.00 19.07 -0.39
C ASP A 186 6.59 19.10 -1.87
N PHE A 187 5.50 18.42 -2.17
CA PHE A 187 4.81 18.43 -3.46
C PHE A 187 3.54 19.25 -3.34
N LYS A 188 3.35 20.21 -4.25
CA LYS A 188 2.14 21.03 -4.33
C LYS A 188 1.24 20.49 -5.42
N ASN A 189 -0.02 20.24 -5.10
CA ASN A 189 -1.11 19.86 -6.03
C ASN A 189 -0.93 18.53 -6.78
N GLU A 190 0.13 17.76 -6.55
CA GLU A 190 0.29 16.42 -7.12
C GLU A 190 0.07 15.36 -6.03
N LEU A 191 -0.66 14.30 -6.38
CA LEU A 191 -0.95 13.19 -5.47
C LEU A 191 0.20 12.20 -5.52
N VAL A 192 1.08 12.20 -4.52
CA VAL A 192 2.15 11.20 -4.39
C VAL A 192 1.54 9.88 -3.95
N THR A 193 1.59 8.86 -4.82
CA THR A 193 0.94 7.57 -4.56
C THR A 193 1.92 6.44 -4.28
N ASN A 194 3.17 6.57 -4.71
CA ASN A 194 4.20 5.56 -4.54
C ASN A 194 5.60 6.19 -4.50
N ALA A 195 6.53 5.57 -3.78
CA ALA A 195 7.91 6.00 -3.73
C ALA A 195 8.85 4.84 -3.45
N VAL A 196 10.09 4.95 -3.94
CA VAL A 196 11.17 3.98 -3.68
C VAL A 196 12.49 4.69 -3.43
N ILE A 197 13.27 4.19 -2.47
CA ILE A 197 14.61 4.67 -2.20
C ILE A 197 15.62 3.87 -3.02
N ILE A 198 16.51 4.57 -3.72
CA ILE A 198 17.60 3.99 -4.49
C ILE A 198 18.87 4.79 -4.21
N LYS A 199 19.82 4.20 -3.49
CA LYS A 199 21.03 4.89 -3.00
C LYS A 199 20.62 6.15 -2.23
N ASP A 200 21.13 7.32 -2.61
CA ASP A 200 20.91 8.61 -1.96
C ASP A 200 19.68 9.38 -2.51
N ASP A 201 18.88 8.74 -3.37
CA ASP A 201 17.76 9.37 -4.06
C ASP A 201 16.43 8.65 -3.75
N ILE A 202 15.34 9.43 -3.70
CA ILE A 202 13.97 8.94 -3.60
C ILE A 202 13.29 9.20 -4.93
N TYR A 203 12.79 8.14 -5.54
CA TYR A 203 11.93 8.24 -6.71
C TYR A 203 10.47 8.20 -6.28
N CYS A 204 9.67 9.16 -6.72
CA CYS A 204 8.26 9.28 -6.35
C CYS A 204 7.37 9.31 -7.59
N ALA A 205 6.29 8.54 -7.58
CA ALA A 205 5.20 8.66 -8.55
C ALA A 205 4.17 9.66 -7.99
N ALA A 206 3.93 10.75 -8.72
CA ALA A 206 2.97 11.77 -8.36
C ALA A 206 1.98 11.99 -9.51
N TYR A 207 0.69 11.77 -9.24
CA TYR A 207 -0.38 11.95 -10.21
C TYR A 207 -0.72 13.43 -10.38
N SER A 208 -0.70 13.90 -11.63
CA SER A 208 -1.17 15.22 -12.03
C SER A 208 -2.58 15.10 -12.58
N GLU A 209 -3.56 15.64 -11.85
CA GLU A 209 -4.97 15.64 -12.28
C GLU A 209 -5.17 16.41 -13.59
N GLU A 210 -4.47 17.53 -13.77
CA GLU A 210 -4.54 18.36 -14.98
C GLU A 210 -4.15 17.58 -16.25
N ASN A 211 -3.14 16.72 -16.14
CA ASN A 211 -2.57 15.98 -17.27
C ASN A 211 -3.02 14.51 -17.33
N GLU A 212 -3.78 14.04 -16.34
CA GLU A 212 -4.19 12.65 -16.17
C GLU A 212 -3.03 11.65 -16.32
N ILE A 213 -1.86 11.98 -15.76
CA ILE A 213 -0.64 11.18 -15.89
C ILE A 213 0.19 11.23 -14.61
N ASN A 214 0.96 10.17 -14.34
CA ASN A 214 1.94 10.19 -13.27
C ASN A 214 3.26 10.78 -13.76
N ASN A 215 3.73 11.80 -13.04
CA ASN A 215 5.10 12.29 -13.13
C ASN A 215 5.95 11.47 -12.17
N ILE A 216 7.06 10.92 -12.66
CA ILE A 216 8.05 10.29 -11.79
C ILE A 216 9.14 11.31 -11.50
N TYR A 217 9.28 11.67 -10.24
CA TYR A 217 10.31 12.57 -9.74
C TYR A 217 11.48 11.78 -9.16
N CYS A 218 12.68 12.32 -9.29
CA CYS A 218 13.84 11.95 -8.51
C CYS A 218 14.15 13.09 -7.55
N CYS A 219 14.26 12.77 -6.28
CA CYS A 219 14.51 13.72 -5.21
C CYS A 219 15.75 13.30 -4.42
N SER A 220 16.77 14.16 -4.36
CA SER A 220 17.96 13.86 -3.57
C SER A 220 17.65 13.94 -2.08
N ILE A 221 17.95 12.90 -1.31
CA ILE A 221 17.74 12.89 0.15
C ILE A 221 18.63 13.93 0.84
N LYS A 222 19.82 14.21 0.29
CA LYS A 222 20.81 15.10 0.92
C LYS A 222 20.54 16.58 0.65
N ASN A 223 20.14 16.91 -0.57
CA ASN A 223 20.03 18.30 -1.04
C ASN A 223 18.58 18.74 -1.24
N HIS A 224 17.62 17.81 -1.22
CA HIS A 224 16.19 18.04 -1.45
C HIS A 224 15.86 18.63 -2.83
N ASP A 225 16.78 18.49 -3.79
CA ASP A 225 16.54 18.87 -5.19
C ASP A 225 15.56 17.90 -5.84
N ILE A 226 14.54 18.44 -6.52
CA ILE A 226 13.49 17.66 -7.19
C ILE A 226 13.67 17.81 -8.71
N LYS A 227 13.64 16.68 -9.43
CA LYS A 227 13.68 16.64 -10.89
C LYS A 227 12.67 15.65 -11.44
N ASN A 228 11.83 16.08 -12.38
CA ASN A 228 11.02 15.17 -13.18
C ASN A 228 11.93 14.34 -14.11
N VAL A 229 11.86 13.01 -14.01
CA VAL A 229 12.71 12.10 -14.79
C VAL A 229 11.97 11.41 -15.94
N LEU A 230 10.68 11.10 -15.77
CA LEU A 230 9.83 10.53 -16.82
C LEU A 230 8.34 10.66 -16.47
N GLN A 231 7.48 10.36 -17.45
CA GLN A 231 6.03 10.24 -17.25
C GLN A 231 5.56 8.80 -17.50
N SER A 232 4.57 8.36 -16.74
CA SER A 232 3.98 7.03 -16.84
C SER A 232 2.47 7.07 -16.61
N PRO A 233 1.66 6.28 -17.34
CA PRO A 233 0.24 6.13 -17.01
C PRO A 233 0.01 5.34 -15.72
N TYR A 234 1.02 4.63 -15.21
CA TYR A 234 0.97 3.84 -13.98
C TYR A 234 1.90 4.42 -12.92
N ASP A 235 1.55 4.25 -11.65
CA ASP A 235 2.34 4.66 -10.49
C ASP A 235 3.23 3.54 -9.93
N ASN A 236 3.21 2.37 -10.56
CA ASN A 236 4.00 1.21 -10.17
C ASN A 236 5.48 1.46 -10.48
N ILE A 237 6.22 1.90 -9.46
CA ILE A 237 7.68 2.05 -9.45
C ILE A 237 8.29 1.11 -8.41
N PHE A 238 9.46 0.56 -8.73
CA PHE A 238 10.20 -0.38 -7.89
C PHE A 238 11.70 -0.12 -7.99
N ARG A 239 12.44 -0.57 -6.98
CA ARG A 239 13.89 -0.74 -7.07
C ARG A 239 14.18 -2.13 -7.67
N TYR A 240 15.13 -2.20 -8.58
CA TYR A 240 15.70 -3.48 -9.03
C TYR A 240 17.18 -3.30 -9.38
N LYS A 241 18.09 -4.02 -8.72
CA LYS A 241 19.55 -3.90 -8.92
C LYS A 241 20.07 -2.45 -8.86
N ASP A 242 19.58 -1.68 -7.89
CA ASP A 242 19.87 -0.25 -7.72
C ASP A 242 19.48 0.65 -8.91
N GLU A 243 18.55 0.20 -9.73
CA GLU A 243 17.93 0.98 -10.80
C GLU A 243 16.45 1.22 -10.49
N LEU A 244 15.94 2.36 -10.95
CA LEU A 244 14.50 2.59 -11.02
C LEU A 244 13.94 1.72 -12.14
N VAL A 245 12.98 0.86 -11.80
CA VAL A 245 12.12 0.19 -12.76
C VAL A 245 10.67 0.60 -12.55
N TYR A 246 9.91 0.65 -13.64
CA TYR A 246 8.52 1.10 -13.63
C TYR A 246 7.68 0.34 -14.65
N VAL A 247 6.36 0.35 -14.46
CA VAL A 247 5.41 -0.19 -15.45
C VAL A 247 5.13 0.86 -16.51
N ASN A 248 5.48 0.59 -17.76
CA ASN A 248 5.23 1.49 -18.87
C ASN A 248 3.80 1.33 -19.43
N LYS A 249 3.42 2.18 -20.39
CA LYS A 249 2.11 2.14 -21.08
C LYS A 249 1.75 0.81 -21.78
N ASN A 250 2.75 -0.03 -22.02
CA ASN A 250 2.55 -1.34 -22.63
C ASN A 250 2.43 -2.43 -21.57
N MET A 251 2.24 -2.13 -20.27
CA MET A 251 2.22 -3.13 -19.20
C MET A 251 3.52 -3.93 -19.13
N GLU A 252 4.66 -3.25 -19.30
CA GLU A 252 5.99 -3.87 -19.20
C GLU A 252 6.76 -3.23 -18.05
N LEU A 253 7.40 -4.07 -17.23
CA LEU A 253 8.36 -3.65 -16.24
C LEU A 253 9.68 -3.33 -16.95
N VAL A 254 10.08 -2.07 -16.96
CA VAL A 254 11.26 -1.56 -17.68
C VAL A 254 12.08 -0.61 -16.79
N ASN A 255 13.37 -0.42 -17.09
CA ASN A 255 14.12 0.71 -16.52
C ASN A 255 13.96 1.98 -17.38
N ILE A 256 14.60 3.08 -16.94
CA ILE A 256 14.61 4.38 -17.63
C ILE A 256 15.22 4.33 -19.04
N GLU A 257 16.06 3.34 -19.32
CA GLU A 257 16.66 3.09 -20.65
C GLU A 257 15.77 2.22 -21.55
N ASN A 258 14.56 1.89 -21.10
CA ASN A 258 13.61 0.97 -21.74
C ASN A 258 14.11 -0.48 -21.87
N LYS A 259 15.10 -0.89 -21.06
CA LYS A 259 15.42 -2.32 -20.93
C LYS A 259 14.24 -3.01 -20.27
N LYS A 260 13.68 -3.99 -20.97
CA LYS A 260 12.56 -4.80 -20.51
C LYS A 260 13.01 -5.93 -19.59
N TYR A 261 12.32 -6.05 -18.46
CA TYR A 261 12.52 -7.12 -17.48
C TYR A 261 11.36 -8.11 -17.51
N TYR A 262 10.12 -7.63 -17.51
CA TYR A 262 8.95 -8.51 -17.44
C TYR A 262 7.75 -7.91 -18.19
N LYS A 263 6.85 -8.77 -18.66
CA LYS A 263 5.59 -8.38 -19.33
C LYS A 263 4.44 -8.78 -18.41
N LEU A 264 3.64 -7.80 -18.02
CA LEU A 264 2.47 -7.98 -17.17
C LEU A 264 1.22 -8.26 -18.01
N GLU A 265 0.28 -8.96 -17.38
CA GLU A 265 -1.08 -9.10 -17.87
C GLU A 265 -2.01 -8.10 -17.16
N ASP A 266 -3.20 -7.91 -17.73
CA ASP A 266 -4.19 -6.99 -17.16
C ASP A 266 -4.65 -7.48 -15.77
N ASN A 267 -4.71 -6.54 -14.81
CA ASN A 267 -5.09 -6.76 -13.40
C ASN A 267 -4.08 -7.52 -12.53
N ASP A 268 -2.86 -7.74 -13.03
CA ASP A 268 -1.78 -8.24 -12.18
C ASP A 268 -1.47 -7.23 -11.07
N THR A 269 -1.35 -7.72 -9.84
CA THR A 269 -0.70 -6.99 -8.76
C THR A 269 0.71 -7.53 -8.59
N ILE A 270 1.71 -6.65 -8.63
CA ILE A 270 3.10 -7.07 -8.52
C ILE A 270 3.83 -6.50 -7.32
N ASP A 271 4.87 -7.23 -6.96
CA ASP A 271 5.90 -6.85 -6.01
C ASP A 271 7.27 -7.27 -6.56
N VAL A 272 8.31 -6.50 -6.26
CA VAL A 272 9.69 -6.76 -6.69
C VAL A 272 10.56 -6.95 -5.46
N LEU A 273 11.00 -8.19 -5.24
CA LEU A 273 11.99 -8.53 -4.22
C LEU A 273 13.39 -8.24 -4.79
N SER A 274 13.73 -6.96 -4.87
CA SER A 274 14.94 -6.45 -5.54
C SER A 274 16.20 -7.22 -5.16
N ASP A 275 16.39 -7.43 -3.86
CA ASP A 275 17.59 -8.07 -3.30
C ASP A 275 17.70 -9.55 -3.68
N TYR A 276 16.63 -10.16 -4.18
CA TYR A 276 16.57 -11.59 -4.51
C TYR A 276 16.45 -11.87 -6.01
N GLY A 277 16.29 -10.83 -6.84
CA GLY A 277 16.07 -11.06 -8.26
C GLY A 277 14.65 -11.52 -8.62
N LEU A 278 13.68 -11.41 -7.70
CA LEU A 278 12.37 -12.04 -7.83
C LEU A 278 11.22 -11.04 -7.98
N LEU A 279 10.19 -11.45 -8.71
CA LEU A 279 8.91 -10.76 -8.81
C LEU A 279 7.81 -11.65 -8.25
N ILE A 280 6.97 -11.10 -7.38
CA ILE A 280 5.75 -11.74 -6.90
C ILE A 280 4.58 -11.19 -7.71
N ARG A 281 3.88 -12.05 -8.44
CA ARG A 281 2.73 -11.69 -9.27
C ARG A 281 1.47 -12.31 -8.67
N SER A 282 0.54 -11.50 -8.20
CA SER A 282 -0.76 -11.94 -7.71
C SER A 282 -1.87 -11.62 -8.72
N TYR A 283 -2.74 -12.59 -8.99
CA TYR A 283 -3.83 -12.48 -9.97
C TYR A 283 -5.00 -13.40 -9.60
N ILE A 284 -6.17 -13.20 -10.22
CA ILE A 284 -7.33 -14.08 -10.02
C ILE A 284 -7.17 -15.30 -10.95
N GLY A 285 -7.02 -16.49 -10.37
CA GLY A 285 -6.93 -17.74 -11.11
C GLY A 285 -8.27 -18.21 -11.69
N ASP A 286 -8.21 -19.25 -12.53
CA ASP A 286 -9.39 -19.82 -13.20
C ASP A 286 -10.45 -20.36 -12.22
N ASP A 287 -10.01 -20.80 -11.05
CA ASP A 287 -10.87 -21.28 -9.95
C ASP A 287 -11.46 -20.13 -9.10
N LYS A 288 -11.19 -18.87 -9.50
CA LYS A 288 -11.56 -17.62 -8.83
C LYS A 288 -10.87 -17.38 -7.48
N ASN A 289 -9.89 -18.20 -7.12
CA ASN A 289 -9.03 -17.91 -5.98
C ASN A 289 -7.89 -16.97 -6.43
N ILE A 290 -7.33 -16.22 -5.49
CA ILE A 290 -6.10 -15.49 -5.75
C ILE A 290 -4.96 -16.49 -5.91
N ALA A 291 -4.29 -16.43 -7.05
CA ALA A 291 -3.07 -17.16 -7.34
C ALA A 291 -1.87 -16.21 -7.23
N CYS A 292 -0.71 -16.80 -7.00
CA CYS A 292 0.56 -16.10 -6.90
C CYS A 292 1.62 -16.87 -7.67
N ASP A 293 2.31 -16.20 -8.58
CA ASP A 293 3.54 -16.70 -9.20
C ASP A 293 4.75 -16.00 -8.56
N VAL A 294 5.79 -16.78 -8.28
CA VAL A 294 7.14 -16.29 -7.98
C VAL A 294 7.96 -16.42 -9.25
N VAL A 295 8.50 -15.32 -9.74
CA VAL A 295 9.13 -15.23 -11.05
C VAL A 295 10.58 -14.77 -10.90
N ASP A 296 11.53 -15.42 -11.57
CA ASP A 296 12.89 -14.88 -11.75
C ASP A 296 12.84 -13.73 -12.76
N ILE A 297 13.22 -12.52 -12.33
CA ILE A 297 13.15 -11.32 -13.18
C ILE A 297 14.17 -11.38 -14.33
N ASN A 298 15.26 -12.14 -14.20
CA ASN A 298 16.33 -12.18 -15.20
C ASN A 298 15.91 -12.90 -16.48
N ASP A 299 15.15 -13.98 -16.37
CA ASP A 299 14.71 -14.79 -17.51
C ASP A 299 13.19 -14.90 -17.66
N GLY A 300 12.43 -14.39 -16.69
CA GLY A 300 10.96 -14.41 -16.68
C GLY A 300 10.36 -15.78 -16.37
N SER A 301 11.17 -16.75 -15.93
CA SER A 301 10.70 -18.08 -15.58
C SER A 301 9.91 -18.08 -14.27
N VAL A 302 8.82 -18.83 -14.25
CA VAL A 302 8.04 -19.06 -13.03
C VAL A 302 8.75 -20.12 -12.20
N ILE A 303 9.19 -19.75 -11.00
CA ILE A 303 9.85 -20.62 -10.03
C ILE A 303 8.81 -21.45 -9.28
N GLU A 304 7.72 -20.81 -8.87
CA GLU A 304 6.66 -21.44 -8.08
C GLU A 304 5.31 -20.75 -8.34
N THR A 305 4.23 -21.54 -8.30
CA THR A 305 2.85 -21.07 -8.34
C THR A 305 2.10 -21.55 -7.10
N ALA A 306 1.41 -20.64 -6.43
CA ALA A 306 0.59 -20.92 -5.26
C ALA A 306 -0.86 -20.47 -5.51
N SER A 307 -1.84 -21.30 -5.14
CA SER A 307 -3.26 -20.93 -5.19
C SER A 307 -3.78 -20.62 -3.79
N LYS A 308 -4.88 -19.86 -3.72
CA LYS A 308 -5.47 -19.36 -2.46
C LYS A 308 -4.49 -18.53 -1.64
N PHE A 309 -3.74 -17.68 -2.33
CA PHE A 309 -2.68 -16.87 -1.76
C PHE A 309 -3.23 -15.80 -0.82
N ASP A 310 -2.74 -15.79 0.42
CA ASP A 310 -3.08 -14.79 1.44
C ASP A 310 -2.00 -13.71 1.58
N GLY A 311 -0.75 -13.99 1.22
CA GLY A 311 0.37 -13.06 1.35
C GLY A 311 1.69 -13.80 1.52
N TYR A 312 2.79 -13.06 1.67
CA TYR A 312 4.12 -13.65 1.83
C TYR A 312 4.90 -12.95 2.94
N ASN A 313 5.89 -13.65 3.51
CA ASN A 313 6.97 -13.03 4.27
C ASN A 313 8.30 -13.52 3.73
N LEU A 314 9.32 -12.71 3.99
CA LEU A 314 10.71 -13.07 3.76
C LEU A 314 11.39 -13.11 5.13
N ASN A 315 12.00 -14.25 5.44
CA ASN A 315 12.69 -14.44 6.71
C ASN A 315 13.92 -15.32 6.51
N ASP A 316 15.09 -14.76 6.82
CA ASP A 316 16.36 -15.49 6.92
C ASP A 316 16.69 -16.31 5.64
N GLY A 317 16.42 -15.72 4.45
CA GLY A 317 16.68 -16.36 3.14
C GLY A 317 15.60 -17.34 2.68
N ILE A 318 14.45 -17.38 3.34
CA ILE A 318 13.29 -18.18 2.94
C ILE A 318 12.15 -17.23 2.59
N LEU A 319 11.62 -17.39 1.37
CA LEU A 319 10.36 -16.79 0.95
C LEU A 319 9.22 -17.75 1.32
N GLU A 320 8.42 -17.34 2.29
CA GLU A 320 7.26 -18.08 2.77
C GLU A 320 5.98 -17.53 2.13
N LEU A 321 5.33 -18.34 1.29
CA LEU A 321 4.03 -18.03 0.71
C LEU A 321 2.93 -18.63 1.57
N TYR A 322 2.12 -17.77 2.17
CA TYR A 322 1.00 -18.14 3.01
C TYR A 322 -0.26 -18.29 2.15
N CYS A 323 -0.86 -19.48 2.17
CA CYS A 323 -2.05 -19.79 1.40
C CYS A 323 -3.10 -20.46 2.29
N GLU A 324 -4.38 -20.36 1.96
CA GLU A 324 -5.41 -21.10 2.68
C GLU A 324 -5.16 -22.61 2.54
N GLY A 325 -4.91 -23.29 3.67
CA GLY A 325 -4.66 -24.72 3.73
C GLY A 325 -3.21 -25.15 3.46
N ASN A 326 -2.29 -24.23 3.10
CA ASN A 326 -0.88 -24.57 2.88
C ASN A 326 0.10 -23.41 3.12
N ILE A 327 1.35 -23.74 3.42
CA ILE A 327 2.48 -22.81 3.39
C ILE A 327 3.48 -23.38 2.38
N LYS A 328 3.93 -22.56 1.43
CA LYS A 328 5.04 -22.94 0.53
C LYS A 328 6.29 -22.18 0.95
N ASN A 329 7.40 -22.90 1.06
CA ASN A 329 8.69 -22.32 1.41
C ASN A 329 9.61 -22.45 0.20
N ILE A 330 10.24 -21.34 -0.16
CA ILE A 330 11.17 -21.28 -1.29
C ILE A 330 12.49 -20.73 -0.74
N ASP A 331 13.57 -21.50 -0.89
CA ASP A 331 14.90 -21.01 -0.58
C ASP A 331 15.28 -19.93 -1.59
N VAL A 332 15.66 -18.75 -1.10
CA VAL A 332 16.00 -17.59 -1.93
C VAL A 332 17.36 -17.05 -1.53
N GLU A 333 18.22 -16.81 -2.53
CA GLU A 333 19.53 -16.23 -2.32
C GLU A 333 19.51 -14.74 -2.66
N ARG A 334 20.17 -13.93 -1.82
CA ARG A 334 20.38 -12.52 -2.17
C ARG A 334 21.28 -12.43 -3.40
N GLY A 335 20.86 -11.65 -4.39
CA GLY A 335 21.67 -11.25 -5.51
C GLY A 335 22.94 -10.55 -5.04
N LYS A 336 24.05 -10.81 -5.73
CA LYS A 336 25.35 -10.18 -5.47
C LYS A 336 25.44 -8.76 -6.00
#